data_AF-A0A2T6DTH4-F1
#
_entry.id   AF-A0A2T6DTH4-F1
#
_cell.length_a   1.000
_cell.length_b   1.000
_cell.length_c   1.000
_cell.angle_alpha   90.00
_cell.angle_beta   90.00
_cell.angle_gamma   90.00
#
_symmetry.space_group_name_H-M   'P 1'
#
loop_
_entity.id
_entity.type
_entity.pdbx_description
1 polymer ?
#
loop_
_entity_poly.entity_id
_entity_poly.type
_entity_poly.pdbx_seq_one_letter_code
_entity_poly.pdbx_strand_id
1 'polypeptide(L)'
;MLRAVFRAVTAPAARRRFAYGAAVVAALLLVGVFVWRRPGTLRRLTGTAVARLEIVNLCDRTWSIAAAKPGSRPSEPWTIPPKETRTWELPEGEYAFVQALVGPDDKPESTRTFSMQLSADETYRWKLVTLLTDDSGGRSAP
;
A
#
# COMPACT_ATOMS: atom_id res chain seq x y z
N MET A 1 63.39 38.09 -59.73
CA MET A 1 63.82 37.40 -58.48
C MET A 1 62.58 36.90 -57.74
N LEU A 2 62.66 35.67 -57.20
CA LEU A 2 62.16 35.20 -55.88
C LEU A 2 61.38 36.24 -55.03
N ARG A 3 60.33 35.98 -54.23
CA ARG A 3 59.61 34.81 -53.62
C ARG A 3 58.23 35.36 -53.11
N ALA A 4 57.16 34.64 -52.70
CA ALA A 4 56.72 33.24 -52.81
C ALA A 4 55.29 33.06 -52.22
N VAL A 5 54.59 31.96 -52.58
CA VAL A 5 53.68 31.08 -51.76
C VAL A 5 52.73 31.75 -50.72
N PHE A 6 51.39 31.62 -50.77
CA PHE A 6 50.65 30.44 -50.25
C PHE A 6 49.21 30.28 -50.80
N ARG A 7 48.74 29.03 -50.90
CA ARG A 7 47.33 28.61 -51.09
C ARG A 7 46.58 28.53 -49.74
N ALA A 8 45.26 28.74 -49.73
CA ALA A 8 44.24 27.86 -49.13
C ALA A 8 42.86 28.58 -49.18
N VAL A 9 41.74 28.08 -49.72
CA VAL A 9 41.05 26.76 -49.66
C VAL A 9 39.93 26.73 -48.60
N THR A 10 38.69 26.77 -49.13
CA THR A 10 37.40 26.23 -48.63
C THR A 10 36.64 26.81 -47.42
N ALA A 11 35.34 26.99 -47.70
CA ALA A 11 34.12 26.83 -46.88
C ALA A 11 34.13 25.58 -45.93
N PRO A 12 33.12 25.32 -45.04
CA PRO A 12 31.71 25.68 -45.19
C PRO A 12 30.86 25.98 -43.93
N ALA A 13 29.60 26.36 -44.19
CA ALA A 13 28.53 26.47 -43.21
C ALA A 13 28.09 25.08 -42.68
N ALA A 14 28.52 24.72 -41.47
CA ALA A 14 28.19 23.43 -40.85
C ALA A 14 27.99 23.53 -39.31
N ARG A 15 26.99 24.29 -38.85
CA ARG A 15 26.72 24.49 -37.39
C ARG A 15 25.29 24.18 -36.90
N ARG A 16 24.38 23.69 -37.75
CA ARG A 16 22.95 23.52 -37.37
C ARG A 16 22.42 22.08 -37.18
N ARG A 17 23.23 21.03 -37.39
CA ARG A 17 22.75 19.63 -37.33
C ARG A 17 22.98 18.89 -35.99
N PHE A 18 23.79 19.42 -35.08
CA PHE A 18 24.13 18.71 -33.82
C PHE A 18 23.13 18.91 -32.67
N ALA A 19 22.30 19.96 -32.68
CA ALA A 19 21.42 20.29 -31.55
C ALA A 19 20.26 19.28 -31.34
N TYR A 20 19.76 18.64 -32.42
CA TYR A 20 18.60 17.74 -32.32
C TYR A 20 18.94 16.33 -31.80
N GLY A 21 20.17 15.85 -31.99
CA GLY A 21 20.57 14.51 -31.53
C GLY A 21 20.59 14.36 -30.01
N ALA A 22 21.09 15.38 -29.31
CA ALA A 22 21.22 15.34 -27.85
C ALA A 22 19.86 15.33 -27.12
N ALA A 23 18.87 16.07 -27.62
CA ALA A 23 17.55 16.16 -27.01
C ALA A 23 16.78 14.83 -27.06
N VAL A 24 16.88 14.09 -28.17
CA VAL A 24 16.20 12.79 -28.32
C VAL A 24 16.81 11.73 -27.40
N VAL A 25 18.15 11.70 -27.26
CA VAL A 25 18.83 10.76 -26.35
C VAL A 25 18.47 11.06 -24.89
N ALA A 26 18.41 12.34 -24.49
CA ALA A 26 18.00 12.72 -23.14
C ALA A 26 16.55 12.30 -22.82
N ALA A 27 15.62 12.48 -23.77
CA ALA A 27 14.23 12.06 -23.61
C ALA A 27 14.09 10.53 -23.47
N LEU A 28 14.82 9.75 -24.27
CA LEU A 28 14.81 8.28 -24.19
C LEU A 28 15.39 7.76 -22.87
N LEU A 29 16.45 8.38 -22.34
CA LEU A 29 17.02 8.03 -21.03
C LEU A 29 16.03 8.31 -19.88
N LEU A 30 15.29 9.43 -19.93
CA LEU A 30 14.27 9.73 -18.93
C LEU A 30 13.10 8.73 -18.95
N VAL A 31 12.64 8.30 -20.13
CA VAL A 31 11.60 7.26 -20.23
C VAL A 31 12.10 5.91 -19.71
N GLY A 32 13.35 5.51 -20.03
CA GLY A 32 13.95 4.27 -19.54
C GLY A 32 14.05 4.21 -18.02
N VAL A 33 14.51 5.28 -17.37
CA VAL A 33 14.60 5.36 -15.90
C VAL A 33 13.22 5.38 -15.25
N PHE A 34 12.21 6.00 -15.87
CA PHE A 34 10.85 6.06 -15.34
C PHE A 34 10.15 4.69 -15.34
N VAL A 35 10.42 3.84 -16.35
CA VAL A 35 9.93 2.45 -16.38
C VAL A 35 10.60 1.59 -15.30
N TRP A 36 11.89 1.79 -15.04
CA TRP A 36 12.64 0.97 -14.07
C TRP A 36 12.31 1.28 -12.60
N ARG A 37 11.68 2.43 -12.31
CA ARG A 37 11.24 2.82 -10.97
C ARG A 37 9.85 2.32 -10.55
N ARG A 38 9.29 1.32 -11.26
CA ARG A 38 8.11 0.55 -10.82
C ARG A 38 8.49 -0.85 -10.33
N PRO A 39 8.90 -1.02 -9.06
CA PRO A 39 8.99 -2.35 -8.45
C PRO A 39 7.57 -2.91 -8.27
N GLY A 40 7.14 -3.83 -9.14
CA GLY A 40 5.84 -4.51 -8.98
C GLY A 40 5.36 -5.37 -10.16
N THR A 41 5.79 -5.10 -11.40
CA THR A 41 5.18 -5.74 -12.59
C THR A 41 5.65 -7.16 -12.93
N LEU A 42 6.68 -7.70 -12.26
CA LEU A 42 7.32 -8.97 -12.66
C LEU A 42 7.03 -10.19 -11.77
N ARG A 43 6.30 -10.07 -10.65
CA ARG A 43 6.04 -11.20 -9.74
C ARG A 43 4.75 -11.99 -10.04
N ARG A 44 4.11 -11.73 -11.18
CA ARG A 44 2.72 -12.12 -11.48
C ARG A 44 2.57 -13.45 -12.25
N LEU A 45 3.34 -14.49 -11.89
CA LEU A 45 3.38 -15.75 -12.67
C LEU A 45 3.12 -17.07 -11.90
N THR A 46 3.17 -17.13 -10.57
CA THR A 46 3.05 -18.43 -9.85
C THR A 46 2.35 -18.40 -8.48
N GLY A 47 1.80 -17.27 -8.02
CA GLY A 47 1.07 -17.20 -6.75
C GLY A 47 -0.16 -16.31 -6.83
N THR A 48 -1.22 -16.69 -6.10
CA THR A 48 -2.37 -15.81 -5.87
C THR A 48 -1.88 -14.54 -5.18
N ALA A 49 -2.09 -13.39 -5.79
CA ALA A 49 -1.63 -12.13 -5.23
C ALA A 49 -2.47 -11.77 -4.00
N VAL A 50 -1.82 -11.66 -2.84
CA VAL A 50 -2.46 -11.44 -1.54
C VAL A 50 -2.04 -10.10 -0.96
N ALA A 51 -2.99 -9.45 -0.30
CA ALA A 51 -2.76 -8.38 0.65
C ALA A 51 -2.46 -8.99 2.03
N ARG A 52 -1.59 -8.33 2.80
CA ARG A 52 -1.34 -8.70 4.20
C ARG A 52 -2.00 -7.69 5.14
N LEU A 53 -2.79 -8.18 6.09
CA LEU A 53 -3.45 -7.37 7.10
C LEU A 53 -2.91 -7.74 8.49
N GLU A 54 -2.11 -6.85 9.07
CA GLU A 54 -1.62 -6.95 10.45
C GLU A 54 -2.63 -6.31 11.39
N ILE A 55 -3.31 -7.14 12.20
CA ILE A 55 -4.29 -6.70 13.19
C ILE A 55 -3.65 -6.74 14.58
N VAL A 56 -3.43 -5.57 15.16
CA VAL A 56 -2.76 -5.37 16.46
C VAL A 56 -3.81 -5.06 17.51
N ASN A 57 -4.03 -5.95 18.46
CA ASN A 57 -4.87 -5.66 19.62
C ASN A 57 -4.08 -4.90 20.68
N LEU A 58 -4.44 -3.65 20.94
CA LEU A 58 -3.84 -2.84 22.01
C LEU A 58 -4.67 -2.87 23.31
N CYS A 59 -5.84 -3.52 23.28
CA CYS A 59 -6.78 -3.60 24.39
C CYS A 59 -6.43 -4.75 25.35
N ASP A 60 -7.01 -4.70 26.55
CA ASP A 60 -6.98 -5.75 27.58
C ASP A 60 -8.14 -6.74 27.45
N ARG A 61 -8.85 -6.72 26.32
CA ARG A 61 -10.01 -7.56 25.99
C ARG A 61 -9.82 -8.24 24.63
N THR A 62 -10.47 -9.39 24.48
CA THR A 62 -10.47 -10.18 23.26
C THR A 62 -11.34 -9.51 22.19
N TRP A 63 -10.90 -9.59 20.93
CA TRP A 63 -11.68 -9.17 19.77
C TRP A 63 -11.99 -10.37 18.87
N SER A 64 -13.10 -10.30 18.15
CA SER A 64 -13.48 -11.25 17.10
C SER A 64 -13.66 -10.49 15.78
N ILE A 65 -12.95 -10.89 14.73
CA ILE A 65 -12.93 -10.21 13.44
C ILE A 65 -13.36 -11.18 12.33
N ALA A 66 -14.36 -10.82 11.53
CA ALA A 66 -14.75 -11.57 10.34
C ALA A 66 -14.69 -10.66 9.09
N ALA A 67 -14.52 -11.26 7.92
CA ALA A 67 -14.45 -10.54 6.65
C ALA A 67 -15.36 -11.19 5.60
N ALA A 68 -16.06 -10.38 4.81
CA ALA A 68 -16.89 -10.83 3.70
C ALA A 68 -16.57 -10.03 2.43
N LYS A 69 -16.37 -10.72 1.29
CA LYS A 69 -16.45 -10.03 -0.01
C LYS A 69 -17.92 -9.69 -0.31
N PRO A 70 -18.21 -8.60 -1.06
CA PRO A 70 -19.56 -8.31 -1.53
C PRO A 70 -20.24 -9.53 -2.16
N GLY A 71 -21.49 -9.81 -1.76
CA GLY A 71 -22.26 -10.98 -2.22
C GLY A 71 -21.78 -12.35 -1.73
N SER A 72 -20.75 -12.43 -0.87
CA SER A 72 -20.20 -13.68 -0.33
C SER A 72 -20.61 -13.91 1.12
N ARG A 73 -20.62 -15.18 1.57
CA ARG A 73 -20.75 -15.50 3.00
C ARG A 73 -19.54 -14.93 3.77
N PRO A 74 -19.73 -14.40 5.00
CA PRO A 74 -18.60 -14.04 5.86
C PRO A 74 -17.68 -15.24 6.15
N SER A 75 -16.40 -14.94 6.35
CA SER A 75 -15.43 -15.89 6.89
C SER A 75 -15.87 -16.41 8.26
N GLU A 76 -15.23 -17.49 8.70
CA GLU A 76 -15.22 -17.82 10.12
C GLU A 76 -14.62 -16.64 10.92
N PRO A 77 -15.16 -16.28 12.10
CA PRO A 77 -14.61 -15.21 12.92
C PRO A 77 -13.24 -15.59 13.51
N TRP A 78 -12.28 -14.67 13.41
CA TRP A 78 -10.93 -14.82 13.93
C TRP A 78 -10.80 -14.10 15.27
N THR A 79 -10.47 -14.87 16.31
CA THR A 79 -10.27 -14.37 17.66
C THR A 79 -8.87 -13.81 17.84
N ILE A 80 -8.76 -12.60 18.38
CA ILE A 80 -7.51 -11.87 18.64
C ILE A 80 -7.42 -11.60 20.15
N PRO A 81 -6.59 -12.34 20.90
CA PRO A 81 -6.41 -12.16 22.33
C PRO A 81 -5.89 -10.77 22.73
N PRO A 82 -6.01 -10.38 24.02
CA PRO A 82 -5.43 -9.14 24.54
C PRO A 82 -3.94 -9.00 24.21
N LYS A 83 -3.52 -7.78 23.84
CA LYS A 83 -2.12 -7.41 23.52
C LYS A 83 -1.43 -8.22 22.40
N GLU A 84 -2.13 -9.10 21.70
CA GLU A 84 -1.57 -9.87 20.58
C GLU A 84 -1.60 -9.13 19.24
N THR A 85 -0.76 -9.57 18.31
CA THR A 85 -0.85 -9.22 16.88
C THR A 85 -1.13 -10.49 16.07
N ARG A 86 -2.11 -10.44 15.18
CA ARG A 86 -2.43 -11.52 14.24
C ARG A 86 -2.33 -11.00 12.81
N THR A 87 -1.80 -11.83 11.93
CA THR A 87 -1.60 -11.49 10.51
C THR A 87 -2.53 -12.33 9.65
N TRP A 88 -3.37 -11.67 8.86
CA TRP A 88 -4.31 -12.30 7.94
C TRP A 88 -3.88 -11.99 6.50
N GLU A 89 -3.68 -13.04 5.69
CA GLU A 89 -3.43 -12.88 4.26
C GLU A 89 -4.75 -13.11 3.50
N LEU A 90 -5.13 -12.13 2.69
CA LEU A 90 -6.40 -12.07 1.95
C LEU A 90 -6.12 -11.77 0.47
N PRO A 91 -6.79 -12.42 -0.49
CA PRO A 91 -6.73 -12.02 -1.89
C PRO A 91 -7.10 -10.54 -2.10
N GLU A 92 -6.61 -9.92 -3.17
CA GLU A 92 -7.03 -8.56 -3.53
C GLU A 92 -8.56 -8.43 -3.72
N GLY A 93 -9.11 -7.24 -3.45
CA GLY A 93 -10.52 -6.92 -3.60
C GLY A 93 -11.11 -6.08 -2.47
N GLU A 94 -12.38 -5.71 -2.63
CA GLU A 94 -13.18 -5.06 -1.58
C GLU A 94 -13.67 -6.09 -0.55
N TYR A 95 -13.63 -5.71 0.73
CA TYR A 95 -14.13 -6.50 1.85
C TYR A 95 -14.93 -5.62 2.82
N ALA A 96 -16.03 -6.16 3.34
CA ALA A 96 -16.67 -5.68 4.55
C ALA A 96 -16.09 -6.45 5.76
N PHE A 97 -15.48 -5.72 6.68
CA PHE A 97 -14.95 -6.25 7.94
C PHE A 97 -15.95 -6.00 9.07
N VAL A 98 -16.26 -7.06 9.82
CA VAL A 98 -17.03 -7.01 11.06
C VAL A 98 -16.06 -7.21 12.21
N GLN A 99 -15.99 -6.24 13.12
CA GLN A 99 -15.23 -6.34 14.37
C GLN A 99 -16.21 -6.37 15.55
N ALA A 100 -15.99 -7.29 16.49
CA ALA A 100 -16.74 -7.38 17.73
C ALA A 100 -15.78 -7.43 18.93
N LEU A 101 -16.02 -6.57 19.92
CA LEU A 101 -15.40 -6.67 21.23
C LEU A 101 -16.09 -7.80 22.00
N VAL A 102 -15.32 -8.77 22.50
CA VAL A 102 -15.83 -9.91 23.25
C VAL A 102 -15.78 -9.57 24.74
N GLY A 103 -16.94 -9.65 25.40
CA GLY A 103 -17.09 -9.43 26.83
C GLY A 103 -16.77 -10.67 27.68
N PRO A 104 -16.89 -10.58 29.02
CA PRO A 104 -16.53 -11.65 29.95
C PRO A 104 -17.30 -12.98 29.74
N ASP A 105 -18.54 -12.91 29.24
CA ASP A 105 -19.42 -14.08 29.00
C ASP A 105 -19.24 -14.69 27.58
N ASP A 106 -18.11 -14.43 26.90
CA ASP A 106 -17.87 -14.74 25.47
C ASP A 106 -18.93 -14.18 24.49
N LYS A 107 -19.69 -13.18 24.93
CA LYS A 107 -20.71 -12.48 24.12
C LYS A 107 -20.17 -11.17 23.53
N PRO A 108 -20.59 -10.78 22.32
CA PRO A 108 -20.20 -9.50 21.74
C PRO A 108 -20.84 -8.33 22.50
N GLU A 109 -20.02 -7.44 23.07
CA GLU A 109 -20.46 -6.22 23.76
C GLU A 109 -20.69 -5.06 22.80
N SER A 110 -19.85 -4.97 21.75
CA SER A 110 -19.88 -3.88 20.77
C SER A 110 -19.41 -4.41 19.43
N THR A 111 -20.28 -4.33 18.41
CA THR A 111 -19.98 -4.72 17.03
C THR A 111 -19.92 -3.49 16.13
N ARG A 112 -18.96 -3.44 15.22
CA ARG A 112 -18.84 -2.40 14.18
C ARG A 112 -18.52 -3.05 12.83
N THR A 113 -19.01 -2.44 11.76
CA THR A 113 -18.74 -2.88 10.39
C THR A 113 -18.15 -1.73 9.58
N PHE A 114 -17.16 -2.01 8.73
CA PHE A 114 -16.60 -1.04 7.79
C PHE A 114 -16.08 -1.74 6.53
N SER A 115 -16.04 -1.02 5.42
CA SER A 115 -15.48 -1.54 4.16
C SER A 115 -14.03 -1.09 3.98
N MET A 116 -13.22 -1.93 3.34
CA MET A 116 -11.85 -1.61 2.95
C MET A 116 -11.52 -2.29 1.61
N GLN A 117 -10.86 -1.54 0.72
CA GLN A 117 -10.26 -2.09 -0.49
C GLN A 117 -8.85 -2.59 -0.16
N LEU A 118 -8.56 -3.85 -0.49
CA LEU A 118 -7.25 -4.46 -0.37
C LEU A 118 -6.58 -4.56 -1.75
N SER A 119 -5.37 -4.04 -1.86
CA SER A 119 -4.46 -4.19 -3.01
C SER A 119 -3.49 -5.35 -2.78
N ALA A 120 -3.21 -6.12 -3.84
CA ALA A 120 -2.19 -7.15 -3.81
C ALA A 120 -0.79 -6.61 -3.44
N ASP A 121 0.02 -7.44 -2.77
CA ASP A 121 1.38 -7.15 -2.29
C ASP A 121 1.51 -5.97 -1.30
N GLU A 122 0.42 -5.29 -0.94
CA GLU A 122 0.41 -4.27 0.12
C GLU A 122 0.27 -4.88 1.52
N THR A 123 0.82 -4.18 2.52
CA THR A 123 0.67 -4.53 3.95
C THR A 123 -0.07 -3.41 4.68
N TYR A 124 -1.24 -3.74 5.21
CA TYR A 124 -2.10 -2.86 5.98
C TYR A 124 -1.93 -3.14 7.47
N ARG A 125 -1.93 -2.10 8.30
CA ARG A 125 -1.81 -2.25 9.76
C ARG A 125 -3.00 -1.62 10.48
N TRP A 126 -3.82 -2.46 11.08
CA TRP A 126 -5.04 -2.08 11.79
C TRP A 126 -4.80 -2.24 13.29
N LYS A 127 -4.97 -1.15 14.05
CA LYS A 127 -4.88 -1.15 15.51
C LYS A 127 -6.29 -1.22 16.10
N LEU A 128 -6.56 -2.24 16.91
CA LEU A 128 -7.79 -2.34 17.69
C LEU A 128 -7.58 -1.59 19.01
N VAL A 129 -8.41 -0.56 19.23
CA VAL A 129 -8.39 0.30 20.42
C VAL A 129 -9.82 0.51 20.91
N THR A 130 -10.03 0.33 22.22
CA THR A 130 -11.24 0.76 22.91
C THR A 130 -10.97 2.09 23.59
N LEU A 131 -11.63 3.16 23.13
CA LEU A 131 -11.83 4.35 23.95
C LEU A 131 -12.90 3.99 24.99
N LEU A 132 -12.47 3.42 26.12
CA LEU A 132 -13.31 3.27 27.29
C LEU A 132 -13.42 4.65 27.94
N THR A 133 -14.58 5.30 27.81
CA THR A 133 -14.97 6.34 28.75
C THR A 133 -15.28 5.65 30.07
N ASP A 134 -14.50 5.97 31.10
CA ASP A 134 -14.78 5.55 32.48
C ASP A 134 -16.15 6.09 32.91
N ASP A 135 -17.13 5.20 33.08
CA ASP A 135 -18.49 5.54 33.52
C ASP A 135 -18.56 5.71 35.05
N SER A 136 -17.51 6.33 35.62
CA SER A 136 -17.34 6.55 37.06
C SER A 136 -18.00 7.84 37.56
N GLY A 137 -18.67 8.58 36.68
CA GLY A 137 -19.31 9.89 36.95
C GLY A 137 -20.69 9.85 37.61
N GLY A 138 -21.07 8.75 38.26
CA GLY A 138 -22.48 8.44 38.55
C GLY A 138 -22.83 7.86 39.93
N ARG A 139 -22.03 8.10 40.99
CA ARG A 139 -22.43 7.74 42.37
C ARG A 139 -22.21 8.88 43.36
N SER A 140 -23.07 9.90 43.27
CA SER A 140 -23.36 10.79 44.39
C SER A 140 -23.97 9.95 45.52
N ALA A 141 -23.22 9.73 46.60
CA ALA A 141 -23.77 9.18 47.83
C ALA A 141 -24.73 10.21 48.48
N PRO A 142 -25.80 9.77 49.15
CA PRO A 142 -26.69 10.64 49.92
C PRO A 142 -26.02 11.18 51.20
#